data_AF-A0A967JYV4-F1
#
_entry.id   AF-A0A967JYV4-F1
#
_cell.length_a   1.000
_cell.length_b   1.000
_cell.length_c   1.000
_cell.angle_alpha   90.00
_cell.angle_beta   90.00
_cell.angle_gamma   90.00
#
_symmetry.space_group_name_H-M   'P 1'
#
loop_
_entity.id
_entity.type
_entity.pdbx_description
1 polymer ?
#
loop_
_entity_poly.entity_id
_entity_poly.type
_entity_poly.pdbx_seq_one_letter_code
_entity_poly.pdbx_strand_id
1 'polypeptide(L)' 'MRPIDVAVIGAGAAGLAAGRTLQAGGARCVILEGGSRVGGRAHTERASL' A
#
# COMPACT_ATOMS: atom_id res chain seq x y z
N MET A 1 -4.85 -19.07 -6.90
CA MET A 1 -4.55 -17.93 -5.99
C MET A 1 -4.29 -18.48 -4.60
N ARG A 2 -3.26 -18.00 -3.88
CA ARG A 2 -3.11 -18.33 -2.45
C ARG A 2 -4.14 -17.55 -1.64
N PRO A 3 -4.69 -18.09 -0.54
CA PRO A 3 -5.66 -17.36 0.29
C PRO A 3 -5.01 -16.11 0.89
N ILE A 4 -5.79 -15.02 0.94
CA ILE A 4 -5.39 -13.72 1.51
C ILE A 4 -6.35 -13.43 2.66
N ASP A 5 -5.82 -12.98 3.79
CA ASP A 5 -6.60 -12.77 5.00
C ASP A 5 -7.19 -11.35 5.04
N VAL A 6 -6.47 -10.37 4.47
CA VAL A 6 -6.87 -8.95 4.46
C VAL A 6 -6.56 -8.28 3.12
N ALA A 7 -7.52 -7.51 2.60
CA ALA A 7 -7.29 -6.59 1.49
C ALA A 7 -7.28 -5.14 2.00
N VAL A 8 -6.21 -4.39 1.68
CA VAL A 8 -6.08 -2.96 2.00
C VAL A 8 -6.30 -2.16 0.72
N ILE A 9 -7.27 -1.26 0.72
CA ILE A 9 -7.60 -0.41 -0.43
C ILE A 9 -6.89 0.95 -0.29
N GLY A 10 -6.02 1.25 -1.24
CA GLY A 10 -5.16 2.43 -1.31
C GLY A 10 -3.73 2.15 -0.80
N ALA A 11 -2.72 2.38 -1.64
CA ALA A 11 -1.29 2.33 -1.32
C ALA A 11 -0.72 3.72 -0.99
N GLY A 12 -1.50 4.56 -0.31
CA GLY A 12 -1.03 5.76 0.35
C GLY A 12 -0.28 5.47 1.66
N ALA A 13 0.16 6.51 2.36
CA ALA A 13 0.88 6.37 3.63
C ALA A 13 0.16 5.47 4.66
N ALA A 14 -1.16 5.66 4.83
CA ALA A 14 -1.96 4.86 5.75
C ALA A 14 -2.07 3.38 5.33
N GLY A 15 -2.30 3.10 4.05
CA GLY A 15 -2.42 1.73 3.57
C GLY A 15 -1.10 0.95 3.60
N LEU A 16 0.01 1.63 3.28
CA LEU A 16 1.35 1.04 3.42
C LEU A 16 1.69 0.76 4.89
N ALA A 17 1.32 1.66 5.82
CA ALA A 17 1.49 1.42 7.25
C ALA A 17 0.63 0.24 7.72
N ALA A 18 -0.64 0.17 7.31
CA ALA A 18 -1.53 -0.93 7.64
C ALA A 18 -0.99 -2.28 7.13
N GLY A 19 -0.52 -2.33 5.87
CA GLY A 19 0.08 -3.54 5.30
C GLY A 19 1.33 -4.00 6.07
N ARG A 20 2.19 -3.06 6.49
CA ARG A 20 3.35 -3.39 7.34
C ARG A 20 2.94 -3.94 8.70
N THR A 21 1.94 -3.34 9.34
CA THR A 21 1.41 -3.82 10.64
C THR A 21 0.80 -5.21 10.52
N LEU A 22 0.00 -5.46 9.47
CA LEU A 22 -0.61 -6.76 9.20
C LEU A 22 0.45 -7.83 8.95
N GLN A 23 1.46 -7.50 8.13
CA GLN A 23 2.57 -8.41 7.85
C GLN A 23 3.38 -8.72 9.11
N ALA A 24 3.66 -7.72 9.95
CA ALA A 24 4.35 -7.92 11.23
C ALA A 24 3.53 -8.78 12.20
N GLY A 25 2.20 -8.70 12.14
CA GLY A 25 1.29 -9.57 12.89
C GLY A 25 1.10 -10.96 12.29
N GLY A 26 1.78 -11.31 11.19
CA GLY A 26 1.70 -12.61 10.55
C GLY A 26 0.52 -12.82 9.61
N ALA A 27 -0.29 -11.79 9.35
CA ALA A 27 -1.40 -11.86 8.40
C ALA A 27 -0.88 -11.75 6.95
N ARG A 28 -1.49 -12.52 6.04
CA ARG A 28 -1.25 -12.35 4.60
C ARG A 28 -2.18 -11.28 4.09
N CYS A 29 -1.63 -10.16 3.65
CA CYS A 29 -2.41 -9.07 3.08
C CYS A 29 -2.03 -8.78 1.64
N VAL A 30 -2.97 -8.21 0.90
CA VAL A 30 -2.74 -7.56 -0.40
C VAL A 30 -3.10 -6.09 -0.28
N ILE A 31 -2.31 -5.21 -0.91
CA ILE A 31 -2.61 -3.78 -1.02
C ILE A 31 -2.99 -3.52 -2.48
N LEU A 32 -4.13 -2.90 -2.70
CA LEU A 32 -4.64 -2.53 -4.03
C LEU A 32 -4.63 -1.02 -4.16
N GLU A 33 -3.93 -0.49 -5.17
CA GLU A 33 -3.89 0.94 -5.48
C GLU A 33 -4.69 1.20 -6.76
N GLY A 34 -5.50 2.26 -6.76
CA GLY A 34 -6.30 2.64 -7.92
C GLY A 34 -5.51 3.46 -8.96
N GLY A 35 -4.45 4.13 -8.52
CA GLY A 35 -3.56 4.92 -9.39
C GLY A 35 -2.44 4.11 -10.04
N SER A 36 -1.70 4.78 -10.93
CA SER A 36 -0.51 4.21 -11.59
C SER A 36 0.74 4.19 -10.69
N ARG A 37 0.68 4.79 -9.49
CA ARG A 37 1.77 4.82 -8.52
C ARG A 37 1.27 4.68 -7.10
N VAL A 38 2.15 4.18 -6.23
CA VAL A 38 1.97 4.23 -4.78
C VAL A 38 2.21 5.65 -4.23
N GLY A 39 1.93 5.83 -2.94
CA GLY A 39 2.16 7.06 -2.18
C GLY A 39 0.90 7.89 -1.94
N GLY A 40 -0.16 7.68 -2.71
CA GLY A 40 -1.40 8.46 -2.61
C GLY A 40 -1.11 9.95 -2.72
N ARG A 41 -1.52 10.72 -1.70
CA ARG A 41 -1.28 12.17 -1.60
C ARG A 41 0.20 12.55 -1.45
N ALA A 42 1.07 11.63 -1.00
CA ALA A 42 2.50 11.90 -0.94
C ALA A 42 3.11 11.74 -2.35
N HIS A 43 3.68 12.82 -2.88
CA HIS A 43 4.37 12.83 -4.16
C HIS A 43 5.57 13.77 -4.10
N THR A 44 6.75 13.25 -4.43
CA THR A 44 7.95 14.06 -4.62
C THR A 44 8.17 14.22 -6.12
N GLU A 45 8.14 15.46 -6.60
CA GLU A 45 8.50 15.78 -7.97
C GLU A 45 10.02 15.66 -8.16
N ARG A 46 10.43 14.98 -9.22
CA ARG A 46 11.85 14.74 -9.54
C ARG A 46 12.30 15.44 -10.83
N ALA A 47 11.37 16.00 -11.60
CA ALA A 47 11.61 16.69 -12.85
C ALA A 47 11.41 18.19 -12.63
N SER A 48 12.45 18.84 -12.13
CA SER A 48 12.52 20.30 -12.07
C SER A 48 13.97 20.68 -12.39
N LEU A 49 14.26 20.77 -13.69
CA LEU A 49 15.44 21.45 -14.24
C LEU A 49 14.99 22.18 -15.51
#